data_AF-A0A974NW56-F1
#
_entry.id   AF-A0A974NW56-F1
#
_cell.length_a   1.000
_cell.length_b   1.000
_cell.length_c   1.000
_cell.angle_alpha   90.00
_cell.angle_beta   90.00
_cell.angle_gamma   90.00
#
_symmetry.space_group_name_H-M   'P 1'
#
loop_
_entity.id
_entity.type
_entity.pdbx_description
1 polymer ?
#
loop_
_entity_poly.entity_id
_entity_poly.type
_entity_poly.pdbx_seq_one_letter_code
_entity_poly.pdbx_strand_id
1 'polypeptide(L)'
;MSGVVGIDADPGMSPEGARLAMEMRMFPLAVCRARQALFRRNIELNVRSATPLLDIVAKATGLELSDVACDIRPPPGWPIRSLQGAGLATLESVDRQFSFTPKAILRRHRKAGLIVRWDPANKDVIGVRIVGNSIEMTVVAGPLQLDTLDGRARLRVPWGIPATLAAAMPGRPVSQIVEHPWLQTTSWPVVAVIDDGGATVLTFQTGHAAWPTPTSAEDSYGREPA
;
A
#
# COMPACT_ATOMS: atom_id res chain seq x y z
N MET A 1 7.28 5.23 21.56
CA MET A 1 8.02 4.90 22.80
C MET A 1 7.58 3.51 23.24
N SER A 2 8.35 2.48 22.90
CA SER A 2 8.12 1.10 23.36
C SER A 2 8.87 0.96 24.67
N GLY A 3 8.15 0.83 25.79
CA GLY A 3 8.78 0.60 27.08
C GLY A 3 9.52 -0.73 27.04
N VAL A 4 10.84 -0.68 27.10
CA VAL A 4 11.64 -1.87 27.36
C VAL A 4 11.33 -2.24 28.81
N VAL A 5 10.40 -3.17 29.01
CA VAL A 5 10.17 -3.79 30.32
C VAL A 5 11.50 -4.42 30.71
N GLY A 6 12.19 -3.82 31.68
CA GLY A 6 13.34 -4.42 32.33
C GLY A 6 12.86 -5.68 33.02
N ILE A 7 13.21 -6.83 32.47
CA ILE A 7 13.02 -8.10 33.14
C ILE A 7 14.35 -8.33 33.84
N ASP A 8 14.37 -8.07 35.14
CA ASP A 8 15.50 -8.42 35.99
C ASP A 8 15.74 -9.93 35.86
N ALA A 9 16.99 -10.30 35.56
CA ALA A 9 17.38 -11.70 35.51
C ALA A 9 17.10 -12.33 36.88
N ASP A 10 16.42 -13.47 36.89
CA ASP A 10 16.20 -14.24 38.12
C ASP A 10 17.57 -14.53 38.76
N PRO A 11 17.83 -14.07 40.00
CA PRO A 11 19.14 -14.20 40.65
C PRO A 11 19.58 -15.66 40.86
N GLY A 12 18.70 -16.65 40.63
CA GLY A 12 19.04 -18.08 40.66
C GLY A 12 19.41 -18.71 39.30
N MET A 13 19.41 -17.96 38.20
CA MET A 13 19.60 -18.53 36.86
C MET A 13 21.07 -18.88 36.60
N SER A 14 21.34 -20.14 36.19
CA SER A 14 22.68 -20.55 35.79
C SER A 14 23.18 -19.74 34.58
N PRO A 15 24.51 -19.59 34.39
CA PRO A 15 25.06 -18.89 33.23
C PRO A 15 24.57 -19.46 31.88
N GLU A 16 24.39 -20.78 31.80
CA GLU A 16 23.85 -21.46 30.61
C GLU A 16 22.36 -21.13 30.40
N GLY A 17 21.56 -21.11 31.49
CA GLY A 17 20.16 -20.71 31.43
C GLY A 17 19.99 -19.26 30.98
N ALA A 18 20.83 -18.35 31.48
CA ALA A 18 20.81 -16.94 31.09
C ALA A 18 21.18 -16.76 29.61
N ARG A 19 22.18 -17.51 29.12
CA ARG A 19 22.55 -17.52 27.71
C ARG A 19 21.42 -18.04 26.82
N LEU A 20 20.82 -19.19 27.15
CA LEU A 20 19.71 -19.75 26.39
C LEU A 20 18.51 -18.80 26.38
N ALA A 21 18.18 -18.16 27.51
CA ALA A 21 17.11 -17.17 27.58
C ALA A 21 17.38 -15.96 26.66
N MET A 22 18.63 -15.48 26.61
CA MET A 22 19.03 -14.41 25.68
C MET A 22 18.93 -14.87 24.22
N GLU A 23 19.41 -16.07 23.88
CA GLU A 23 19.31 -16.64 22.53
C GLU A 23 17.84 -16.79 22.09
N MET A 24 16.98 -17.34 22.96
CA MET A 24 15.53 -17.45 22.72
C MET A 24 14.86 -16.07 22.54
N ARG A 25 15.32 -15.03 23.24
CA ARG A 25 14.82 -13.65 23.09
C ARG A 25 15.26 -13.00 21.78
N MET A 26 16.50 -13.27 21.35
CA MET A 26 17.07 -12.70 20.13
C MET A 26 16.61 -13.42 18.87
N PHE A 27 16.27 -14.71 18.96
CA PHE A 27 15.86 -15.54 17.82
C PHE A 27 14.68 -14.93 17.01
N PRO A 28 13.55 -14.50 17.62
CA PRO A 28 12.48 -13.84 16.87
C PRO A 28 12.92 -12.57 16.14
N LEU A 29 13.84 -11.79 16.72
CA LEU A 29 14.35 -10.56 16.09
C LEU A 29 15.23 -10.89 14.88
N ALA A 30 16.11 -11.89 15.01
CA ALA A 30 16.94 -12.37 13.92
C ALA A 30 16.09 -12.91 12.76
N VAL A 31 15.08 -13.74 13.07
CA VAL A 31 14.12 -14.25 12.09
C VAL A 31 13.34 -13.11 11.42
N CYS A 32 12.84 -12.13 12.19
CA CYS A 32 12.15 -10.97 11.61
C CYS A 32 13.05 -10.16 10.66
N ARG A 33 14.33 -9.94 11.03
CA ARG A 33 15.30 -9.23 10.19
C ARG A 33 15.60 -10.00 8.90
N ALA A 34 15.90 -11.29 9.01
CA ALA A 34 16.15 -12.15 7.85
C ALA A 34 14.93 -12.19 6.91
N ARG A 35 13.73 -12.29 7.48
CA ARG A 35 12.47 -12.24 6.73
C ARG A 35 12.27 -10.90 6.03
N GLN A 36 12.54 -9.77 6.69
CA GLN A 36 12.45 -8.44 6.05
C GLN A 36 13.48 -8.28 4.93
N ALA A 37 14.72 -8.74 5.13
CA ALA A 37 15.79 -8.68 4.13
C ALA A 37 15.44 -9.50 2.89
N LEU A 38 15.00 -10.75 3.07
CA LEU A 38 14.56 -11.60 1.95
C LEU A 38 13.36 -10.97 1.23
N PHE A 39 12.44 -10.33 1.97
CA PHE A 39 11.28 -9.68 1.39
C PHE A 39 11.66 -8.47 0.55
N ARG A 40 12.56 -7.60 1.03
CA ARG A 40 13.09 -6.47 0.26
C ARG A 40 13.76 -6.96 -1.02
N ARG A 41 14.59 -8.01 -0.93
CA ARG A 41 15.20 -8.61 -2.13
C ARG A 41 14.15 -9.13 -3.11
N ASN A 42 13.07 -9.73 -2.61
CA ASN A 42 11.96 -10.16 -3.45
C ASN A 42 11.25 -8.97 -4.14
N ILE A 43 11.09 -7.82 -3.45
CA ILE A 43 10.54 -6.59 -4.05
C ILE A 43 11.43 -6.13 -5.20
N GLU A 44 12.73 -5.95 -4.95
CA GLU A 44 13.71 -5.52 -5.95
C GLU A 44 13.68 -6.42 -7.21
N LEU A 45 13.53 -7.73 -7.02
CA LEU A 45 13.58 -8.70 -8.10
C LEU A 45 12.25 -8.85 -8.86
N ASN A 46 11.10 -8.62 -8.23
CA ASN A 46 9.80 -8.98 -8.83
C ASN A 46 8.85 -7.81 -9.04
N VAL A 47 8.97 -6.73 -8.27
CA VAL A 47 8.12 -5.56 -8.46
C VAL A 47 8.66 -4.74 -9.63
N ARG A 48 7.84 -4.61 -10.67
CA ARG A 48 8.20 -3.97 -11.94
C ARG A 48 7.44 -2.68 -12.19
N SER A 49 6.26 -2.54 -11.60
CA SER A 49 5.40 -1.39 -11.87
C SER A 49 4.77 -0.79 -10.64
N ALA A 50 4.30 0.44 -10.79
CA ALA A 50 3.26 1.02 -9.97
C ALA A 50 2.34 1.86 -10.85
N THR A 51 1.16 2.20 -10.35
CA THR A 51 0.32 3.22 -10.98
C THR A 51 1.00 4.61 -10.92
N PRO A 52 1.00 5.41 -12.00
CA PRO A 52 1.48 6.80 -11.96
C PRO A 52 0.77 7.65 -10.90
N LEU A 53 -0.47 7.30 -10.57
CA LEU A 53 -1.25 7.99 -9.54
C LEU A 53 -0.58 7.87 -8.16
N LEU A 54 0.16 6.79 -7.89
CA LEU A 54 0.86 6.59 -6.62
C LEU A 54 1.94 7.65 -6.42
N ASP A 55 2.70 7.99 -7.46
CA ASP A 55 3.72 9.05 -7.41
C ASP A 55 3.09 10.42 -7.12
N ILE A 56 1.97 10.73 -7.77
CA ILE A 56 1.23 11.98 -7.57
C ILE A 56 0.72 12.08 -6.12
N VAL A 57 0.12 11.01 -5.60
CA VAL A 57 -0.38 10.95 -4.22
C VAL A 57 0.77 11.04 -3.21
N ALA A 58 1.88 10.33 -3.44
CA ALA A 58 3.06 10.36 -2.58
C ALA A 58 3.65 11.77 -2.50
N LYS A 59 3.91 12.41 -3.65
CA LYS A 59 4.41 13.80 -3.71
C LYS A 59 3.48 14.79 -3.02
N ALA A 60 2.18 14.70 -3.27
CA ALA A 60 1.18 15.55 -2.63
C ALA A 60 1.11 15.39 -1.10
N THR A 61 1.68 14.30 -0.57
CA THR A 61 1.73 14.02 0.87
C THR A 61 3.14 14.11 1.46
N GLY A 62 4.11 14.61 0.69
CA GLY A 62 5.49 14.80 1.13
C GLY A 62 6.26 13.48 1.31
N LEU A 63 5.86 12.44 0.58
CA LEU A 63 6.47 11.12 0.63
C LEU A 63 7.28 10.83 -0.63
N GLU A 64 8.46 10.26 -0.43
CA GLU A 64 9.30 9.70 -1.49
C GLU A 64 8.90 8.23 -1.73
N LEU A 65 8.76 7.83 -3.00
CA LEU A 65 8.40 6.45 -3.36
C LEU A 65 9.47 5.42 -2.95
N SER A 66 10.74 5.81 -2.94
CA SER A 66 11.84 4.96 -2.48
C SER A 66 11.68 4.57 -1.01
N ASP A 67 11.29 5.52 -0.16
CA ASP A 67 11.10 5.31 1.28
C ASP A 67 9.94 4.35 1.53
N VAL A 68 8.88 4.49 0.73
CA VAL A 68 7.73 3.60 0.76
C VAL A 68 8.15 2.14 0.58
N ALA A 69 8.96 1.81 -0.44
CA ALA A 69 9.39 0.43 -0.65
C ALA A 69 10.22 -0.14 0.51
N CYS A 70 11.06 0.69 1.13
CA CYS A 70 11.89 0.28 2.27
C CYS A 70 11.06 -0.14 3.49
N ASP A 71 9.88 0.45 3.65
CA ASP A 71 9.02 0.29 4.82
C ASP A 71 7.89 -0.72 4.66
N ILE A 72 7.63 -1.21 3.44
CA ILE A 72 6.65 -2.30 3.22
C ILE A 72 7.08 -3.54 4.00
N ARG A 73 6.14 -4.10 4.78
CA ARG A 73 6.36 -5.29 5.58
C ARG A 73 5.85 -6.55 4.86
N PRO A 74 6.54 -7.69 5.02
CA PRO A 74 6.09 -8.95 4.47
C PRO A 74 4.77 -9.41 5.12
N PRO A 75 3.80 -9.90 4.34
CA PRO A 75 2.51 -10.32 4.88
C PRO A 75 2.59 -11.61 5.71
N PRO A 76 1.71 -11.84 6.70
CA PRO A 76 1.66 -13.06 7.49
C PRO A 76 1.69 -14.31 6.61
N GLY A 77 2.59 -15.24 6.94
CA GLY A 77 2.78 -16.48 6.20
C GLY A 77 3.74 -16.38 5.01
N TRP A 78 4.20 -15.19 4.61
CA TRP A 78 5.33 -15.06 3.69
C TRP A 78 6.65 -15.46 4.40
N PRO A 79 7.56 -16.24 3.77
CA PRO A 79 7.60 -16.60 2.34
C PRO A 79 6.83 -17.87 1.95
N ILE A 80 6.25 -18.61 2.89
CA ILE A 80 5.52 -19.87 2.61
C ILE A 80 4.33 -19.63 1.68
N ARG A 81 3.65 -18.48 1.82
CA ARG A 81 2.58 -18.04 0.91
C ARG A 81 3.12 -17.02 -0.08
N SER A 82 3.01 -17.32 -1.37
CA SER A 82 3.39 -16.43 -2.46
C SER A 82 2.56 -15.15 -2.47
N LEU A 83 3.18 -14.03 -2.87
CA LEU A 83 2.50 -12.74 -3.08
C LEU A 83 1.59 -12.78 -4.32
N GLN A 84 1.87 -13.67 -5.29
CA GLN A 84 1.18 -13.70 -6.59
C GLN A 84 -0.29 -14.16 -6.49
N GLY A 85 -0.63 -14.98 -5.49
CA GLY A 85 -1.99 -15.49 -5.30
C GLY A 85 -2.95 -14.54 -4.58
N ALA A 86 -2.44 -13.50 -3.92
CA ALA A 86 -3.27 -12.59 -3.13
C ALA A 86 -4.05 -11.57 -3.98
N GLY A 87 -3.63 -11.34 -5.24
CA GLY A 87 -4.19 -10.31 -6.12
C GLY A 87 -5.35 -10.77 -7.00
N LEU A 88 -5.19 -11.93 -7.65
CA LEU A 88 -6.07 -12.38 -8.74
C LEU A 88 -7.52 -12.63 -8.29
N ALA A 89 -7.73 -13.23 -7.12
CA ALA A 89 -9.08 -13.43 -6.58
C ALA A 89 -9.84 -12.11 -6.28
N THR A 90 -9.12 -10.98 -6.20
CA THR A 90 -9.70 -9.66 -5.94
C THR A 90 -10.22 -8.98 -7.20
N LEU A 91 -9.64 -9.30 -8.37
CA LEU A 91 -10.05 -8.76 -9.67
C LEU A 91 -11.40 -9.32 -10.13
N GLU A 92 -11.71 -10.58 -9.81
CA GLU A 92 -13.02 -11.16 -10.13
C GLU A 92 -14.10 -10.75 -9.11
N SER A 93 -13.70 -10.26 -7.93
CA SER A 93 -14.63 -9.67 -6.96
C SER A 93 -14.96 -8.20 -7.23
N VAL A 94 -14.58 -7.67 -8.40
CA VAL A 94 -14.73 -6.26 -8.79
C VAL A 94 -16.19 -5.79 -8.83
N ASP A 95 -17.16 -6.71 -8.90
CA ASP A 95 -18.60 -6.42 -8.77
C ASP A 95 -19.10 -6.33 -7.32
N ARG A 96 -18.24 -6.52 -6.30
CA ARG A 96 -18.66 -6.38 -4.90
C ARG A 96 -18.58 -4.92 -4.46
N GLN A 97 -19.62 -4.50 -3.75
CA GLN A 97 -19.78 -3.24 -3.03
C GLN A 97 -18.44 -2.61 -2.64
N PHE A 98 -18.07 -1.52 -3.31
CA PHE A 98 -16.77 -0.88 -3.15
C PHE A 98 -16.87 0.12 -2.01
N SER A 99 -16.77 -0.38 -0.79
CA SER A 99 -16.71 0.45 0.41
C SER A 99 -15.67 -0.09 1.37
N PHE A 100 -14.66 0.73 1.68
CA PHE A 100 -13.70 0.43 2.72
C PHE A 100 -13.85 1.44 3.84
N THR A 101 -14.08 0.95 5.05
CA THR A 101 -13.90 1.79 6.24
C THR A 101 -12.41 1.99 6.48
N PRO A 102 -11.98 3.15 7.04
CA PRO A 102 -10.58 3.36 7.42
C PRO A 102 -10.01 2.21 8.27
N LYS A 103 -10.82 1.64 9.17
CA LYS A 103 -10.47 0.45 9.97
C LYS A 103 -10.21 -0.79 9.10
N ALA A 104 -10.97 -1.00 8.04
CA ALA A 104 -10.75 -2.10 7.10
C ALA A 104 -9.44 -1.95 6.34
N ILE A 105 -9.10 -0.72 5.92
CA ILE A 105 -7.83 -0.39 5.24
C ILE A 105 -6.67 -0.61 6.19
N LEU A 106 -6.73 -0.04 7.41
CA LEU A 106 -5.73 -0.27 8.45
C LEU A 106 -5.51 -1.77 8.68
N ARG A 107 -6.58 -2.56 8.79
CA ARG A 107 -6.48 -4.02 8.96
C ARG A 107 -5.85 -4.70 7.75
N ARG A 108 -6.21 -4.31 6.53
CA ARG A 108 -5.68 -4.88 5.29
C ARG A 108 -4.18 -4.59 5.15
N HIS A 109 -3.77 -3.34 5.30
CA HIS A 109 -2.37 -2.92 5.10
C HIS A 109 -1.47 -3.25 6.29
N ARG A 110 -1.97 -3.33 7.53
CA ARG A 110 -1.19 -3.88 8.65
C ARG A 110 -0.85 -5.35 8.45
N LYS A 111 -1.71 -6.10 7.74
CA LYS A 111 -1.45 -7.49 7.39
C LYS A 111 -0.56 -7.58 6.15
N ALA A 112 -0.79 -6.80 5.10
CA ALA A 112 -0.08 -7.01 3.84
C ALA A 112 0.20 -5.68 3.14
N GLY A 113 1.10 -4.87 3.71
CA GLY A 113 1.42 -3.56 3.17
C GLY A 113 2.12 -2.63 4.15
N LEU A 114 2.06 -1.35 3.85
CA LEU A 114 2.50 -0.24 4.68
C LEU A 114 1.36 0.77 4.80
N ILE A 115 1.15 1.29 6.00
CA ILE A 115 0.36 2.50 6.20
C ILE A 115 1.35 3.66 6.14
N VAL A 116 1.25 4.45 5.08
CA VAL A 116 2.16 5.56 4.84
C VAL A 116 1.71 6.82 5.58
N ARG A 117 0.39 7.02 5.67
CA ARG A 117 -0.21 8.10 6.44
C ARG A 117 -1.48 7.63 7.13
N TRP A 118 -1.66 8.06 8.38
CA TRP A 118 -2.88 7.88 9.15
C TRP A 118 -3.18 9.16 9.93
N ASP A 119 -4.27 9.82 9.57
CA ASP A 119 -4.80 10.97 10.31
C ASP A 119 -6.15 10.57 10.95
N PRO A 120 -6.17 10.23 12.25
CA PRO A 120 -7.40 9.80 12.91
C PRO A 120 -8.43 10.91 13.07
N ALA A 121 -8.03 12.19 13.06
CA ALA A 121 -8.96 13.31 13.21
C ALA A 121 -9.83 13.46 11.96
N ASN A 122 -9.20 13.36 10.79
CA ASN A 122 -9.89 13.42 9.49
C ASN A 122 -10.33 12.05 8.98
N LYS A 123 -9.92 10.97 9.65
CA LYS A 123 -10.11 9.57 9.23
C LYS A 123 -9.42 9.24 7.90
N ASP A 124 -8.40 10.02 7.54
CA ASP A 124 -7.66 9.83 6.30
C ASP A 124 -6.61 8.75 6.46
N VAL A 125 -6.51 7.88 5.47
CA VAL A 125 -5.52 6.81 5.43
C VAL A 125 -4.93 6.68 4.04
N ILE A 126 -3.61 6.53 3.97
CA ILE A 126 -2.91 6.12 2.76
C ILE A 126 -2.18 4.83 3.09
N GLY A 127 -2.57 3.76 2.40
CA GLY A 127 -1.94 2.47 2.49
C GLY A 127 -1.40 2.04 1.13
N VAL A 128 -0.26 1.39 1.13
CA VAL A 128 0.37 0.78 -0.05
C VAL A 128 0.58 -0.70 0.19
N ARG A 129 0.54 -1.50 -0.87
CA ARG A 129 0.70 -2.95 -0.82
C ARG A 129 1.30 -3.45 -2.13
N ILE A 130 1.86 -4.64 -2.11
CA ILE A 130 2.32 -5.32 -3.31
C ILE A 130 1.24 -6.28 -3.76
N VAL A 131 0.88 -6.20 -5.04
CA VAL A 131 -0.07 -7.11 -5.67
C VAL A 131 0.57 -7.63 -6.97
N GLY A 132 0.85 -8.93 -7.00
CA GLY A 132 1.62 -9.52 -8.10
C GLY A 132 2.98 -8.83 -8.23
N ASN A 133 3.22 -8.21 -9.39
CA ASN A 133 4.46 -7.50 -9.72
C ASN A 133 4.31 -5.97 -9.65
N SER A 134 3.24 -5.48 -9.02
CA SER A 134 2.90 -4.05 -8.96
C SER A 134 2.79 -3.54 -7.51
N ILE A 135 3.14 -2.28 -7.28
CA ILE A 135 2.77 -1.55 -6.06
C ILE A 135 1.43 -0.86 -6.28
N GLU A 136 0.51 -1.17 -5.38
CA GLU A 136 -0.85 -0.66 -5.39
C GLU A 136 -1.15 0.11 -4.12
N MET A 137 -2.06 1.07 -4.19
CA MET A 137 -2.47 1.88 -3.07
C MET A 137 -3.96 1.83 -2.80
N THR A 138 -4.29 2.13 -1.55
CA THR A 138 -5.64 2.47 -1.11
C THR A 138 -5.57 3.76 -0.34
N VAL A 139 -6.42 4.72 -0.69
CA VAL A 139 -6.52 6.03 -0.06
C VAL A 139 -7.93 6.26 0.41
N VAL A 140 -8.07 6.82 1.60
CA VAL A 140 -9.28 7.52 2.05
C VAL A 140 -8.85 8.93 2.41
N ALA A 141 -9.49 9.91 1.78
CA ALA A 141 -9.28 11.33 2.01
C ALA A 141 -10.65 12.02 2.06
N GLY A 142 -11.12 12.32 3.28
CA GLY A 142 -12.48 12.79 3.52
C GLY A 142 -13.53 11.84 2.92
N PRO A 143 -14.40 12.30 2.01
CA PRO A 143 -15.43 11.46 1.40
C PRO A 143 -14.94 10.55 0.27
N LEU A 144 -13.71 10.76 -0.22
CA LEU A 144 -13.17 10.03 -1.36
C LEU A 144 -12.49 8.74 -0.91
N GLN A 145 -12.78 7.64 -1.62
CA GLN A 145 -12.06 6.39 -1.45
C GLN A 145 -11.46 5.97 -2.79
N LEU A 146 -10.16 5.74 -2.82
CA LEU A 146 -9.41 5.38 -4.02
C LEU A 146 -8.70 4.05 -3.78
N ASP A 147 -8.75 3.13 -4.73
CA ASP A 147 -8.00 1.87 -4.70
C ASP A 147 -7.43 1.63 -6.09
N THR A 148 -6.14 1.32 -6.17
CA THR A 148 -5.49 0.98 -7.44
C THR A 148 -5.26 -0.51 -7.53
N LEU A 149 -5.34 -1.02 -8.75
CA LEU A 149 -5.09 -2.41 -9.05
C LEU A 149 -4.80 -2.56 -10.55
N ASP A 150 -3.62 -3.06 -10.88
CA ASP A 150 -3.26 -3.51 -12.23
C ASP A 150 -3.51 -2.43 -13.31
N GLY A 151 -2.91 -1.27 -13.07
CA GLY A 151 -2.99 -0.13 -13.99
C GLY A 151 -4.37 0.53 -14.07
N ARG A 152 -5.32 0.13 -13.22
CA ARG A 152 -6.61 0.79 -13.04
C ARG A 152 -6.73 1.40 -11.65
N ALA A 153 -7.60 2.38 -11.53
CA ALA A 153 -8.01 2.93 -10.26
C ALA A 153 -9.54 2.93 -10.15
N ARG A 154 -10.04 2.71 -8.94
CA ARG A 154 -11.44 2.83 -8.56
C ARG A 154 -11.58 3.96 -7.58
N LEU A 155 -12.41 4.93 -7.90
CA LEU A 155 -12.74 6.08 -7.07
C LEU A 155 -14.20 6.01 -6.67
N ARG A 156 -14.45 5.89 -5.38
CA ARG A 156 -15.77 6.03 -4.79
C ARG A 156 -16.04 7.49 -4.49
N VAL A 157 -17.12 8.02 -5.04
CA VAL A 157 -17.70 9.31 -4.64
C VAL A 157 -18.97 9.07 -3.81
N PRO A 158 -19.25 9.90 -2.79
CA PRO A 158 -20.34 9.66 -1.85
C PRO A 158 -21.73 9.95 -2.42
N TRP A 159 -21.82 10.52 -3.63
CA TRP A 159 -23.08 10.86 -4.29
C TRP A 159 -23.37 9.91 -5.45
N GLY A 160 -24.65 9.67 -5.69
CA GLY A 160 -25.14 8.94 -6.85
C GLY A 160 -25.11 9.82 -8.10
N ILE A 161 -24.67 9.25 -9.21
CA ILE A 161 -24.72 9.89 -10.52
C ILE A 161 -25.95 9.36 -11.27
N PRO A 162 -26.82 10.24 -11.82
CA PRO A 162 -27.94 9.82 -12.65
C PRO A 162 -27.50 8.86 -13.77
N ALA A 163 -28.28 7.81 -14.01
CA ALA A 163 -27.92 6.76 -14.98
C ALA A 163 -27.61 7.30 -16.38
N THR A 164 -28.30 8.36 -16.81
CA THR A 164 -28.05 9.04 -18.10
C THR A 164 -26.66 9.69 -18.15
N LEU A 165 -26.21 10.32 -17.07
CA LEU A 165 -24.86 10.87 -16.97
C LEU A 165 -23.82 9.76 -16.85
N ALA A 166 -24.09 8.74 -16.03
CA ALA A 166 -23.20 7.59 -15.87
C ALA A 166 -22.94 6.87 -17.21
N ALA A 167 -23.97 6.70 -18.04
CA ALA A 167 -23.85 6.10 -19.37
C ALA A 167 -22.98 6.94 -20.34
N ALA A 168 -22.87 8.25 -20.13
CA ALA A 168 -22.09 9.17 -20.97
C ALA A 168 -20.66 9.41 -20.47
N MET A 169 -20.26 8.80 -19.34
CA MET A 169 -18.95 9.00 -18.71
C MET A 169 -17.80 8.17 -19.30
N PRO A 170 -17.97 6.92 -19.76
CA PRO A 170 -16.87 6.15 -20.33
C PRO A 170 -16.15 6.91 -21.45
N GLY A 171 -14.81 6.88 -21.43
CA GLY A 171 -13.92 7.63 -22.31
C GLY A 171 -13.63 9.06 -21.86
N ARG A 172 -14.45 9.67 -20.99
CA ARG A 172 -14.17 11.01 -20.45
C ARG A 172 -13.05 10.96 -19.41
N PRO A 173 -12.22 12.02 -19.30
CA PRO A 173 -11.23 12.11 -18.25
C PRO A 173 -11.90 12.26 -16.88
N VAL A 174 -11.41 11.53 -15.87
CA VAL A 174 -11.93 11.59 -14.51
C VAL A 174 -11.85 13.00 -13.91
N SER A 175 -10.89 13.82 -14.34
CA SER A 175 -10.72 15.21 -13.93
C SER A 175 -11.89 16.13 -14.28
N GLN A 176 -12.68 15.79 -15.30
CA GLN A 176 -13.89 16.52 -15.68
C GLN A 176 -15.11 16.13 -14.82
N ILE A 177 -15.00 15.06 -14.03
CA ILE A 177 -16.08 14.50 -13.23
C ILE A 177 -15.83 14.77 -11.75
N VAL A 178 -14.59 14.62 -11.31
CA VAL A 178 -14.17 14.82 -9.92
C VAL A 178 -13.03 15.82 -9.85
N GLU A 179 -13.30 16.95 -9.23
CA GLU A 179 -12.31 17.98 -8.95
C GLU A 179 -11.49 17.56 -7.73
N HIS A 180 -10.31 16.99 -7.96
CA HIS A 180 -9.35 16.69 -6.92
C HIS A 180 -7.93 16.97 -7.42
N PRO A 181 -7.01 17.56 -6.61
CA PRO A 181 -5.66 17.88 -7.05
C PRO A 181 -4.90 16.69 -7.64
N TRP A 182 -5.04 15.50 -7.03
CA TRP A 182 -4.44 14.27 -7.57
C TRP A 182 -5.00 13.86 -8.92
N LEU A 183 -6.21 14.27 -9.24
CA LEU A 183 -6.93 13.88 -10.45
C LEU A 183 -6.77 14.89 -11.59
N GLN A 184 -6.13 16.04 -11.36
CA GLN A 184 -6.01 17.10 -12.38
C GLN A 184 -4.71 17.04 -13.19
N THR A 185 -3.69 16.33 -12.72
CA THR A 185 -2.36 16.33 -13.35
C THR A 185 -2.28 15.52 -14.64
N THR A 186 -3.14 14.49 -14.79
CA THR A 186 -3.13 13.58 -15.93
C THR A 186 -4.57 13.29 -16.37
N SER A 187 -4.76 13.13 -17.68
CA SER A 187 -6.04 12.71 -18.24
C SER A 187 -6.21 11.20 -18.11
N TRP A 188 -6.99 10.75 -17.13
CA TRP A 188 -7.33 9.33 -16.97
C TRP A 188 -8.74 9.02 -17.47
N PRO A 189 -8.89 8.25 -18.57
CA PRO A 189 -10.21 7.95 -19.11
C PRO A 189 -10.97 7.00 -18.20
N VAL A 190 -12.23 7.35 -17.89
CA VAL A 190 -13.18 6.46 -17.21
C VAL A 190 -13.49 5.28 -18.12
N VAL A 191 -13.46 4.07 -17.55
CA VAL A 191 -13.80 2.83 -18.26
C VAL A 191 -15.12 2.24 -17.78
N ALA A 192 -15.51 2.48 -16.53
CA ALA A 192 -16.76 1.99 -15.98
C ALA A 192 -17.29 2.91 -14.89
N VAL A 193 -18.61 2.94 -14.75
CA VAL A 193 -19.34 3.64 -13.70
C VAL A 193 -20.34 2.67 -13.09
N ILE A 194 -20.28 2.47 -11.78
CA ILE A 194 -21.14 1.52 -11.05
C ILE A 194 -21.87 2.28 -9.94
N ASP A 195 -23.18 2.05 -9.82
CA ASP A 195 -23.95 2.50 -8.65
C ASP A 195 -23.66 1.57 -7.46
N ASP A 196 -23.34 2.18 -6.31
CA ASP A 196 -22.95 1.50 -5.07
C ASP A 196 -23.89 1.91 -3.94
N GLY A 197 -25.19 1.70 -4.13
CA GLY A 197 -26.20 1.96 -3.10
C GLY A 197 -26.30 3.44 -2.72
N GLY A 198 -26.40 4.32 -3.72
CA GLY A 198 -26.48 5.78 -3.53
C GLY A 198 -25.13 6.49 -3.58
N ALA A 199 -24.05 5.75 -3.72
CA ALA A 199 -22.74 6.26 -4.10
C ALA A 199 -22.40 5.84 -5.54
N THR A 200 -21.34 6.40 -6.11
CA THR A 200 -20.86 6.01 -7.43
C THR A 200 -19.40 5.62 -7.39
N VAL A 201 -19.07 4.54 -8.10
CA VAL A 201 -17.71 4.05 -8.26
C VAL A 201 -17.29 4.28 -9.71
N LEU A 202 -16.31 5.16 -9.88
CA LEU A 202 -15.66 5.43 -11.16
C LEU A 202 -14.43 4.53 -11.28
N THR A 203 -14.39 3.67 -12.29
CA THR A 203 -13.16 2.94 -12.65
C THR A 203 -12.51 3.64 -13.82
N PHE A 204 -11.21 3.93 -13.75
CA PHE A 204 -10.47 4.61 -14.82
C PHE A 204 -9.09 3.99 -15.03
N GLN A 205 -8.54 4.18 -16.23
CA GLN A 205 -7.21 3.69 -16.58
C GLN A 205 -6.14 4.66 -16.11
N THR A 206 -5.19 4.14 -15.33
CA THR A 206 -4.00 4.88 -14.89
C THR A 206 -2.72 4.43 -15.60
N GLY A 207 -2.73 3.24 -16.21
CA GLY A 207 -1.55 2.64 -16.82
C GLY A 207 -0.52 2.16 -15.79
N HIS A 208 0.66 1.81 -16.28
CA HIS A 208 1.78 1.34 -15.47
C HIS A 208 2.99 2.25 -15.67
N ALA A 209 3.57 2.75 -14.58
CA ALA A 209 4.89 3.34 -14.56
C ALA A 209 5.89 2.29 -14.08
N ALA A 210 7.12 2.33 -14.62
CA ALA A 210 8.21 1.51 -14.11
C ALA A 210 8.46 1.85 -12.64
N TRP A 211 8.53 0.83 -11.79
CA TRP A 211 8.89 1.02 -10.38
C TRP A 211 10.39 1.35 -10.31
N PRO A 212 10.80 2.49 -9.74
CA PRO A 212 12.21 2.76 -9.53
C PRO A 212 12.74 1.68 -8.61
N THR A 213 13.64 0.84 -9.12
CA THR A 213 14.31 -0.13 -8.25
C THR A 213 15.10 0.68 -7.24
N PRO A 214 14.84 0.55 -5.93
CA PRO A 214 15.66 1.23 -4.95
C PRO A 214 17.09 0.72 -5.18
N THR A 215 17.96 1.59 -5.69
CA THR A 215 19.40 1.30 -5.75
C THR A 215 19.80 1.00 -4.32
N SER A 216 20.30 -0.21 -4.10
CA SER A 216 20.75 -0.67 -2.79
C SER A 216 21.61 0.45 -2.19
N ALA A 217 21.31 0.88 -0.96
CA ALA A 217 21.99 2.01 -0.33
C ALA A 217 23.53 1.85 -0.26
N GLU A 218 24.05 0.65 -0.55
CA GLU A 218 25.47 0.36 -0.78
C GLU A 218 26.08 1.18 -1.93
N ASP A 219 25.32 1.56 -2.97
CA ASP A 219 25.80 2.42 -4.06
C ASP A 219 25.93 3.91 -3.65
N SER A 220 25.22 4.33 -2.60
CA SER A 220 25.21 5.71 -2.12
C SER A 220 26.26 6.02 -1.04
N TYR A 221 26.91 5.03 -0.45
CA TYR A 221 28.01 5.24 0.51
C TYR A 221 29.38 5.47 -0.16
N GLY A 222 29.47 5.38 -1.49
CA GLY A 222 30.73 5.53 -2.24
C GLY A 222 30.92 6.86 -2.98
N ARG A 223 29.98 7.82 -2.90
CA ARG A 223 30.18 9.16 -3.46
C ARG A 223 30.55 10.14 -2.35
N GLU A 224 31.85 10.31 -2.12
CA GLU A 224 32.34 11.50 -1.44
C GLU A 224 31.87 12.74 -2.23
N PRO A 225 31.35 13.78 -1.56
CA PRO A 225 31.07 15.05 -2.22
C PRO A 225 32.39 15.67 -2.69
N ALA A 226 32.47 15.96 -4.00
CA ALA A 226 33.55 16.74 -4.61
C ALA A 226 33.41 18.23 -4.31
#